data_AF-A0AAN7Z4Z4-F1
#
_entry.id   AF-A0AAN7Z4Z4-F1
#
_cell.length_a   1.000
_cell.length_b   1.000
_cell.length_c   1.000
_cell.angle_alpha   90.00
_cell.angle_beta   90.00
_cell.angle_gamma   90.00
#
_symmetry.space_group_name_H-M   'P 1'
#
loop_
_entity.id
_entity.type
_entity.pdbx_description
1 polymer ?
#
loop_
_entity_poly.entity_id
_entity_poly.type
_entity_poly.pdbx_seq_one_letter_code
_entity_poly.pdbx_strand_id
1 'polypeptide(L)'
;MDSEIARLHKLAEERIRTGGKGSMRRKQQVTHKGATSVDDKKLHVKLANLGVKPIGAVDEANFFKADGNIIHFKNPTIQTASKTFVISGKNETKPMASIPHVIAQLGAENLNQIKKMADAFSAAKNANTDDIPDLVSFDSKQ
;
A
#
# COMPACT_ATOMS: atom_id res chain seq x y z
N MET A 1 31.61 50.05 35.04
CA MET A 1 31.02 49.59 33.78
C MET A 1 31.71 48.32 33.28
N ASP A 2 33.05 48.29 33.28
CA ASP A 2 33.81 47.14 32.76
C ASP A 2 33.71 45.85 33.60
N SER A 3 33.53 45.97 34.92
CA SER A 3 33.38 44.81 35.82
C SER A 3 32.06 44.06 35.67
N GLU A 4 30.99 44.76 35.29
CA GLU A 4 29.66 44.20 35.05
C GLU A 4 29.66 43.36 33.77
N ILE A 5 30.28 43.90 32.71
CA ILE A 5 30.45 43.24 31.41
C ILE A 5 31.31 41.99 31.57
N ALA A 6 32.43 42.08 32.30
CA ALA A 6 33.28 40.92 32.58
C ALA A 6 32.55 39.80 33.35
N ARG A 7 31.68 40.14 34.31
CA ARG A 7 30.85 39.16 35.02
C ARG A 7 29.82 38.49 34.11
N LEU A 8 29.21 39.25 33.21
CA LEU A 8 28.23 38.71 32.25
C LEU A 8 28.90 37.75 31.25
N HIS A 9 30.09 38.08 30.75
CA HIS A 9 30.85 37.18 29.88
C HIS A 9 31.26 35.89 30.61
N LYS A 10 31.68 35.97 31.87
CA LYS A 10 32.01 34.79 32.68
C LYS A 10 30.80 33.88 32.93
N LEU A 11 29.64 34.47 33.22
CA LEU A 11 28.38 33.73 33.40
C LEU A 11 27.86 33.13 32.09
N ALA A 12 28.15 33.76 30.95
CA ALA A 12 27.80 33.23 29.63
C ALA A 12 28.64 32.00 29.27
N GLU A 13 29.95 32.02 29.55
CA GLU A 13 30.84 30.86 29.34
C GLU A 13 30.45 29.64 30.20
N GLU A 14 30.05 29.86 31.46
CA GLU A 14 29.63 28.79 32.37
C GLU A 14 28.30 28.14 31.95
N ARG A 15 27.41 28.89 31.27
CA ARG A 15 26.09 28.39 30.81
C ARG A 15 26.11 27.69 29.45
N ILE A 16 27.22 27.73 28.70
CA ILE A 16 27.36 27.05 27.39
C ILE A 16 27.91 25.61 27.54
N ARG A 17 27.88 25.02 28.75
CA ARG A 17 28.29 23.61 28.92
C ARG A 17 27.18 22.65 28.48
N THR A 18 26.98 22.52 27.17
CA THR A 18 26.01 21.63 26.49
C THR A 18 26.43 20.16 26.43
N GLY A 19 27.48 19.75 27.14
CA GLY A 19 27.91 18.36 27.17
C GLY A 19 29.34 18.22 27.67
N GLY A 20 29.50 17.83 28.93
CA GLY A 20 30.78 17.46 29.52
C GLY A 20 30.73 16.06 30.14
N LYS A 21 31.90 15.51 30.49
CA LYS A 21 32.00 14.23 31.21
C LYS A 21 31.19 14.34 32.53
N GLY A 22 30.15 13.52 32.68
CA GLY A 22 29.21 13.57 33.82
C GLY A 22 27.93 14.40 33.60
N SER A 23 27.76 15.07 32.46
CA SER A 23 26.47 15.70 32.10
C SER A 23 25.41 14.64 31.77
N MET A 24 24.16 14.89 32.17
CA MET A 24 23.05 13.98 31.92
C MET A 24 22.84 13.81 30.41
N ARG A 25 23.25 12.66 29.88
CA ARG A 25 22.96 12.28 28.49
C ARG A 25 21.48 11.95 28.38
N ARG A 26 20.77 12.57 27.42
CA ARG A 26 19.44 12.12 27.05
C ARG A 26 19.55 10.68 26.56
N LYS A 27 18.83 9.75 27.21
CA LYS A 27 18.73 8.37 26.76
C LYS A 27 18.08 8.36 25.39
N GLN A 28 18.82 7.98 24.35
CA GLN A 28 18.25 7.74 23.03
C GLN A 28 17.43 6.46 23.13
N GLN A 29 16.11 6.58 23.02
CA GLN A 29 15.23 5.43 22.91
C GLN A 29 15.36 4.88 21.48
N VAL A 30 16.23 3.90 21.31
CA VAL A 30 16.33 3.14 20.06
C VAL A 30 15.16 2.15 20.05
N THR A 31 14.12 2.48 19.31
CA THR A 31 13.00 1.56 19.07
C THR A 31 13.42 0.54 18.02
N HIS A 32 13.77 -0.66 18.47
CA HIS A 32 13.86 -1.80 17.58
C HIS A 32 12.47 -2.09 17.06
N LYS A 33 12.30 -2.09 15.73
CA LYS A 33 11.06 -2.55 15.09
C LYS A 33 10.86 -4.01 15.52
N GLY A 34 9.96 -4.22 16.47
CA GLY A 34 9.60 -5.55 16.93
C GLY A 34 9.06 -6.37 15.77
N ALA A 35 9.22 -7.69 15.85
CA ALA A 35 8.68 -8.62 14.87
C ALA A 35 7.19 -8.33 14.61
N THR A 36 6.78 -8.40 13.34
CA THR A 36 5.40 -8.16 12.84
C THR A 36 4.33 -8.88 13.66
N SER A 37 4.70 -9.99 14.31
CA SER A 37 3.84 -10.80 15.17
C SER A 37 3.27 -10.08 16.41
N VAL A 38 3.94 -9.04 16.94
CA VAL A 38 3.40 -8.27 18.07
C VAL A 38 2.28 -7.32 17.62
N ASP A 39 2.43 -6.75 16.43
CA ASP A 39 1.44 -5.83 15.88
C ASP A 39 0.19 -6.56 15.40
N ASP A 40 0.33 -7.77 14.87
CA ASP A 40 -0.82 -8.63 14.50
C ASP A 40 -1.71 -8.98 15.70
N LYS A 41 -1.11 -9.25 16.88
CA LYS A 41 -1.88 -9.50 18.10
C LYS A 41 -2.67 -8.26 18.53
N LYS A 42 -2.06 -7.09 18.48
CA LYS A 42 -2.74 -5.82 18.79
C LYS A 42 -3.86 -5.53 17.80
N LEU A 43 -3.64 -5.81 16.52
CA LEU A 43 -4.65 -5.67 15.47
C LEU A 43 -5.83 -6.60 15.72
N HIS A 44 -5.57 -7.86 16.07
CA HIS A 44 -6.64 -8.81 16.38
C HIS A 44 -7.51 -8.37 17.56
N VAL A 45 -6.90 -7.86 18.65
CA VAL A 45 -7.64 -7.30 19.79
C VAL A 45 -8.50 -6.10 19.38
N LYS A 46 -7.98 -5.21 18.54
CA LYS A 46 -8.77 -4.07 18.04
C LYS A 46 -9.96 -4.51 17.18
N LEU A 47 -9.77 -5.51 16.32
CA LEU A 47 -10.84 -6.05 15.48
C LEU A 47 -11.91 -6.77 16.31
N ALA A 48 -11.51 -7.51 17.35
CA ALA A 48 -12.43 -8.14 18.28
C ALA A 48 -13.29 -7.09 19.02
N ASN A 49 -12.69 -5.97 19.44
CA ASN A 49 -13.42 -4.86 20.08
C ASN A 49 -14.43 -4.19 19.13
N LEU A 50 -14.20 -4.22 17.82
CA LEU A 50 -15.13 -3.74 16.80
C LEU A 50 -16.25 -4.75 16.49
N GLY A 51 -16.29 -5.89 17.17
CA GLY A 51 -17.32 -6.91 17.00
C GLY A 51 -17.17 -7.73 15.72
N VAL A 52 -15.98 -7.74 15.12
CA VAL A 52 -15.70 -8.51 13.90
C VAL A 52 -15.61 -10.00 14.27
N LYS A 53 -16.38 -10.84 13.59
CA LYS A 53 -16.46 -12.30 13.81
C LYS A 53 -15.84 -13.07 12.65
N PRO A 54 -15.10 -14.16 12.90
CA PRO A 54 -14.61 -15.01 11.81
C PRO A 54 -15.79 -15.66 11.07
N ILE A 55 -15.66 -15.79 9.75
CA ILE A 55 -16.51 -16.66 8.92
C ILE A 55 -15.82 -18.02 8.80
N GLY A 56 -16.58 -19.08 8.45
CA GLY A 56 -16.03 -20.41 8.16
C GLY A 56 -15.01 -20.43 7.02
N ALA A 57 -14.51 -21.61 6.69
CA ALA A 57 -13.51 -21.77 5.63
C ALA A 57 -14.07 -21.25 4.30
N VAL A 58 -13.34 -20.31 3.69
CA VAL A 58 -13.63 -19.74 2.38
C VAL A 58 -12.50 -20.12 1.46
N ASP A 59 -12.85 -20.68 0.31
CA ASP A 59 -11.86 -21.14 -0.66
C ASP A 59 -11.18 -19.96 -1.36
N GLU A 60 -11.93 -18.92 -1.70
CA GLU A 60 -11.42 -17.80 -2.51
C GLU A 60 -12.09 -16.46 -2.17
N ALA A 61 -11.32 -15.37 -2.26
CA ALA A 61 -11.86 -14.01 -2.29
C ALA A 61 -11.26 -13.24 -3.47
N ASN A 62 -12.12 -12.57 -4.23
CA ASN A 62 -11.76 -11.88 -5.46
C ASN A 62 -12.15 -10.41 -5.39
N PHE A 63 -11.21 -9.52 -5.69
CA PHE A 63 -11.47 -8.08 -5.82
C PHE A 63 -11.22 -7.63 -7.25
N PHE A 64 -12.26 -7.16 -7.93
CA PHE A 64 -12.18 -6.62 -9.28
C PHE A 64 -11.71 -5.17 -9.26
N LYS A 65 -10.63 -4.87 -9.97
CA LYS A 65 -10.17 -3.50 -10.19
C LYS A 65 -10.73 -2.95 -11.50
N ALA A 66 -10.82 -1.63 -11.58
CA ALA A 66 -11.19 -0.93 -12.81
C ALA A 66 -10.18 -1.17 -13.95
N ASP A 67 -8.92 -1.48 -13.64
CA ASP A 67 -7.85 -1.70 -14.61
C ASP A 67 -7.96 -3.05 -15.38
N GLY A 68 -9.03 -3.83 -15.17
CA GLY A 68 -9.19 -5.17 -15.75
C GLY A 68 -8.37 -6.27 -15.04
N ASN A 69 -7.72 -5.93 -13.92
CA ASN A 69 -7.00 -6.87 -13.07
C ASN A 69 -7.83 -7.28 -11.84
N ILE A 70 -7.56 -8.46 -11.30
CA ILE A 70 -8.18 -9.01 -10.10
C ILE A 70 -7.10 -9.18 -9.03
N ILE A 71 -7.39 -8.77 -7.78
CA ILE A 71 -6.64 -9.26 -6.61
C ILE A 71 -7.30 -10.54 -6.15
N HIS A 72 -6.57 -11.64 -6.27
CA HIS A 72 -7.04 -12.97 -5.90
C HIS A 72 -6.40 -13.43 -4.60
N PHE A 73 -7.23 -13.94 -3.68
CA PHE A 73 -6.81 -14.61 -2.46
C PHE A 73 -7.23 -16.07 -2.51
N LYS A 74 -6.27 -16.98 -2.37
CA LYS A 74 -6.51 -18.42 -2.20
C LYS A 74 -6.53 -18.78 -0.72
N ASN A 75 -7.62 -19.39 -0.27
CA ASN A 75 -7.89 -19.78 1.12
C ASN A 75 -7.63 -18.66 2.15
N PRO A 76 -8.26 -17.47 2.01
CA PRO A 76 -8.06 -16.39 2.96
C PRO A 76 -8.72 -16.66 4.33
N THR A 77 -8.17 -16.03 5.38
CA THR A 77 -8.87 -15.90 6.66
C THR A 77 -9.77 -14.66 6.60
N ILE A 78 -11.08 -14.86 6.73
CA ILE A 78 -12.07 -13.78 6.64
C ILE A 78 -12.75 -13.57 7.99
N GLN A 79 -12.82 -12.31 8.40
CA GLN A 79 -13.62 -11.87 9.54
C GLN A 79 -14.60 -10.79 9.05
N THR A 80 -15.82 -10.77 9.57
CA THR A 80 -16.89 -9.89 9.14
C THR A 80 -17.56 -9.16 10.30
N ALA A 81 -18.00 -7.95 10.02
CA ALA A 81 -18.95 -7.18 10.81
C ALA A 81 -20.00 -6.59 9.87
N SER A 82 -20.90 -5.76 10.39
CA SER A 82 -21.93 -5.11 9.55
C SER A 82 -21.29 -4.32 8.39
N LYS A 83 -21.52 -4.80 7.15
CA LYS A 83 -21.02 -4.20 5.88
C LYS A 83 -19.49 -4.08 5.79
N THR A 84 -18.74 -4.74 6.66
CA THR A 84 -17.28 -4.63 6.74
C THR A 84 -16.68 -6.03 6.72
N PHE A 85 -15.67 -6.23 5.87
CA PHE A 85 -14.94 -7.49 5.77
C PHE A 85 -13.46 -7.23 5.97
N VAL A 86 -12.83 -8.05 6.82
CA VAL A 86 -11.39 -8.09 7.02
C VAL A 86 -10.90 -9.38 6.37
N ILE A 87 -10.10 -9.23 5.31
CA ILE A 87 -9.53 -10.36 4.57
C ILE A 87 -8.03 -10.36 4.81
N SER A 88 -7.51 -11.45 5.35
CA SER A 88 -6.09 -11.64 5.64
C SER A 88 -5.58 -12.90 4.95
N GLY A 89 -4.51 -12.75 4.18
CA GLY A 89 -3.92 -13.84 3.43
C GLY A 89 -2.94 -13.35 2.37
N LYS A 90 -2.24 -14.29 1.74
CA LYS A 90 -1.43 -13.99 0.56
C LYS A 90 -2.36 -13.65 -0.61
N ASN A 91 -2.00 -12.60 -1.34
CA ASN A 91 -2.72 -12.16 -2.52
C ASN A 91 -1.82 -12.17 -3.75
N GLU A 92 -2.44 -12.40 -4.89
CA GLU A 92 -1.81 -12.34 -6.20
C GLU A 92 -2.64 -11.42 -7.10
N THR A 93 -1.99 -10.47 -7.77
CA THR A 93 -2.65 -9.66 -8.79
C THR A 93 -2.56 -10.40 -10.12
N LYS A 94 -3.71 -10.74 -10.69
CA LYS A 94 -3.82 -11.49 -11.95
C LYS A 94 -4.73 -10.77 -12.94
N PRO A 95 -4.49 -10.87 -14.26
CA PRO A 95 -5.43 -10.36 -15.24
C PRO A 95 -6.73 -11.16 -15.17
N MET A 96 -7.88 -10.50 -15.31
CA MET A 96 -9.19 -11.14 -15.19
C MET A 96 -9.38 -12.35 -16.13
N ALA A 97 -8.79 -12.31 -17.32
CA ALA A 97 -8.84 -13.41 -18.29
C ALA A 97 -8.17 -14.71 -17.79
N SER A 98 -7.28 -14.64 -16.80
CA SER A 98 -6.52 -15.81 -16.31
C SER A 98 -7.32 -16.74 -15.38
N ILE A 99 -8.47 -16.29 -14.85
CA ILE A 99 -9.34 -17.13 -14.00
C ILE A 99 -10.77 -17.11 -14.56
N PRO A 100 -11.06 -17.95 -15.58
CA PRO A 100 -12.36 -17.93 -16.27
C PRO A 100 -13.55 -18.27 -15.36
N HIS A 101 -13.35 -19.12 -14.33
CA HIS A 101 -14.42 -19.50 -13.41
C HIS A 101 -14.99 -18.31 -12.62
N VAL A 102 -14.18 -17.28 -12.37
CA VAL A 102 -14.60 -16.09 -11.62
C VAL A 102 -15.60 -15.25 -12.43
N ILE A 103 -15.54 -15.30 -13.77
CA ILE A 103 -16.50 -14.63 -14.66
C ILE A 103 -17.92 -15.21 -14.49
N ALA A 104 -18.04 -16.51 -14.24
CA ALA A 104 -19.34 -17.14 -14.02
C ALA A 104 -20.00 -16.75 -12.68
N GLN A 105 -19.21 -16.29 -11.71
CA GLN A 105 -19.71 -15.80 -10.41
C GLN A 105 -20.17 -14.34 -10.49
N LEU A 106 -19.71 -13.59 -11.50
CA LEU A 106 -20.18 -12.24 -11.78
C LEU A 106 -21.55 -12.33 -12.46
N GLY A 107 -22.60 -11.88 -11.77
CA GLY A 107 -23.93 -11.75 -12.36
C GLY A 107 -23.95 -10.85 -13.60
N ALA A 108 -25.02 -10.96 -14.41
CA ALA A 108 -25.17 -10.26 -15.68
C ALA A 108 -24.94 -8.73 -15.61
N GLU A 109 -25.24 -8.11 -14.47
CA GLU A 109 -25.03 -6.68 -14.23
C GLU A 109 -23.54 -6.30 -14.20
N ASN A 110 -22.71 -7.11 -13.57
CA ASN A 110 -21.27 -6.85 -13.43
C ASN A 110 -20.49 -7.21 -14.71
N LEU A 111 -20.99 -8.18 -15.48
CA LEU A 111 -20.42 -8.52 -16.79
C LEU A 111 -20.50 -7.36 -17.79
N ASN A 112 -21.58 -6.57 -17.75
CA ASN A 112 -21.72 -5.41 -18.61
C ASN A 112 -20.70 -4.31 -18.27
N GLN A 113 -20.37 -4.13 -16.99
CA GLN A 113 -19.33 -3.19 -16.56
C GLN A 113 -17.94 -3.68 -17.01
N ILE A 114 -17.70 -4.98 -16.88
CA ILE A 114 -16.45 -5.60 -17.32
C ILE A 114 -16.29 -5.51 -18.84
N LYS A 115 -17.34 -5.77 -19.63
CA LYS A 115 -17.30 -5.62 -21.09
C LYS A 115 -16.94 -4.19 -21.48
N LYS A 116 -17.59 -3.19 -20.88
CA LYS A 116 -17.26 -1.78 -21.11
C LYS A 116 -15.80 -1.45 -20.75
N MET A 117 -15.27 -2.01 -19.67
CA MET A 117 -13.87 -1.83 -19.28
C MET A 117 -12.90 -2.53 -20.24
N ALA A 118 -13.23 -3.75 -20.69
CA ALA A 118 -12.43 -4.51 -21.64
C ALA A 118 -12.41 -3.86 -23.04
N ASP A 119 -13.55 -3.31 -23.47
CA ASP A 119 -13.67 -2.56 -24.72
C ASP A 119 -12.87 -1.25 -24.65
N ALA A 120 -12.91 -0.54 -23.52
CA ALA A 120 -12.08 0.65 -23.29
C ALA A 120 -10.57 0.33 -23.28
N PHE A 121 -10.19 -0.81 -22.69
CA PHE A 121 -8.79 -1.28 -22.71
C PHE A 121 -8.32 -1.66 -24.11
N SER A 122 -9.19 -2.28 -24.91
CA SER A 122 -8.90 -2.64 -26.31
C SER A 122 -8.79 -1.40 -27.20
N ALA A 123 -9.67 -0.42 -27.02
CA ALA A 123 -9.61 0.86 -27.73
C ALA A 123 -8.33 1.65 -27.41
N ALA A 124 -7.90 1.68 -26.14
CA ALA A 124 -6.66 2.34 -25.74
C ALA A 124 -5.40 1.63 -26.28
N LYS A 125 -5.46 0.32 -26.50
CA LYS A 125 -4.36 -0.45 -27.09
C LYS A 125 -4.21 -0.21 -28.59
N ASN A 126 -5.32 -0.03 -29.31
CA ASN A 126 -5.33 0.24 -30.75
C ASN A 126 -4.95 1.70 -31.09
N ALA A 127 -5.08 2.64 -30.15
CA ALA A 127 -4.67 4.03 -30.37
C ALA A 127 -3.14 4.26 -30.38
N ASN A 128 -2.33 3.27 -29.99
CA ASN A 128 -0.86 3.40 -29.95
C ASN A 128 -0.14 2.66 -31.10
N THR A 129 -0.86 2.02 -32.03
CA THR A 129 -0.25 1.27 -33.14
C THR A 129 -0.52 1.85 -34.53
N ASP A 130 -1.47 2.76 -34.67
CA ASP A 130 -1.97 3.20 -35.98
C ASP A 130 -1.48 4.61 -36.40
N ASP A 131 -0.72 5.32 -35.56
CA ASP A 131 -0.29 6.71 -35.80
C ASP A 131 1.24 6.91 -35.86
N ILE A 132 2.01 5.84 -36.11
CA ILE A 132 3.42 5.99 -36.51
C ILE A 132 3.47 5.97 -38.05
N PRO A 133 3.70 7.11 -38.71
CA PRO A 133 3.89 7.12 -40.16
C PRO A 133 5.11 6.29 -40.52
N ASP A 134 4.95 5.42 -41.52
CA ASP A 134 6.02 4.57 -42.03
C ASP A 134 7.18 5.46 -42.51
N LEU A 135 8.37 5.23 -41.96
CA LEU A 135 9.55 6.04 -42.26
C LEU A 135 9.94 5.77 -43.72
N VAL A 136 9.65 6.73 -44.61
CA VAL A 136 10.11 6.70 -45.99
C VAL A 136 11.62 6.43 -46.03
N SER A 137 11.98 5.28 -46.60
CA SER A 137 13.37 4.90 -46.80
C SER A 137 13.94 5.84 -47.85
N PHE A 138 14.75 6.82 -47.44
CA PHE A 138 15.52 7.64 -48.37
C PHE A 138 16.57 6.75 -49.03
N ASP A 139 16.22 6.21 -50.20
CA ASP A 139 17.16 5.52 -51.09
C ASP A 139 18.21 6.54 -51.56
N SER A 140 19.43 6.37 -51.07
CA SER A 140 20.59 7.16 -51.42
C SER A 140 21.06 6.80 -52.83
N LYS A 141 20.67 7.62 -53.82
CA LYS A 141 21.33 7.69 -55.14
C LYS A 141 21.27 9.10 -55.71
N GLN A 142 22.36 9.85 -55.55
CA GLN A 142 23.21 10.34 -56.64
C GLN A 142 24.51 10.90 -56.08
#